data_AF-A0A7J2VW77-F1
#
_entry.id   AF-A0A7J2VW77-F1
#
_cell.length_a   1.000
_cell.length_b   1.000
_cell.length_c   1.000
_cell.angle_alpha   90.00
_cell.angle_beta   90.00
_cell.angle_gamma   90.00
#
_symmetry.space_group_name_H-M   'P 1'
#
loop_
_entity.id
_entity.type
_entity.pdbx_description
1 polymer ?
#
loop_
_entity_poly.entity_id
_entity_poly.type
_entity_poly.pdbx_seq_one_letter_code
_entity_poly.pdbx_strand_id
1 'polypeptide(L)'
;MKGISTEVIIFAILAIIIVVAAIFFLSGRLGPGVTQMSKEECKQKMQSACSSFRSTGNSAVFNDIPQTCADSLGVSSLFTACVSGTTDQCKNLCESVEVGVITPEEAGSSEVSPSQQGVQP
;
A
#
# COMPACT_ATOMS: atom_id res chain seq x y z
N MET A 1 -21.26 -24.99 52.58
CA MET A 1 -20.93 -24.67 51.17
C MET A 1 -20.28 -23.30 51.18
N LYS A 2 -18.97 -23.20 50.89
CA LYS A 2 -18.27 -21.90 50.86
C LYS A 2 -18.78 -21.16 49.62
N GLY A 3 -19.68 -20.20 49.82
CA GLY A 3 -20.16 -19.34 48.75
C GLY A 3 -18.95 -18.63 48.16
N ILE A 4 -18.71 -18.82 46.87
CA ILE A 4 -17.70 -18.06 46.15
C ILE A 4 -18.18 -16.61 46.21
N SER A 5 -17.50 -15.78 46.99
CA SER A 5 -17.83 -14.37 47.10
C SER A 5 -17.88 -13.78 45.71
N THR A 6 -18.97 -13.10 45.38
CA THR A 6 -19.23 -12.49 44.06
C THR A 6 -18.04 -11.66 43.56
N GLU A 7 -17.30 -11.05 44.48
CA GLU A 7 -16.04 -10.35 44.26
C GLU A 7 -15.01 -11.19 43.50
N VAL A 8 -14.80 -12.45 43.90
CA VAL A 8 -13.83 -13.39 43.29
C VAL A 8 -14.23 -13.73 41.86
N ILE A 9 -15.53 -13.83 41.59
CA ILE A 9 -16.07 -14.11 40.25
C ILE A 9 -15.82 -12.92 39.33
N ILE A 10 -16.03 -11.69 39.83
CA ILE A 10 -15.79 -10.46 39.07
C ILE A 10 -14.30 -10.32 38.72
N PHE A 11 -13.40 -10.57 39.66
CA PHE A 11 -11.95 -10.56 39.40
C PHE A 11 -11.53 -11.59 38.36
N ALA A 12 -12.09 -12.81 38.43
CA ALA A 12 -11.79 -13.86 37.46
C ALA A 12 -12.25 -13.48 36.04
N ILE A 13 -13.44 -12.90 35.90
CA ILE A 13 -13.98 -12.47 34.59
C ILE A 13 -13.13 -11.32 34.02
N LEU A 14 -12.79 -10.32 34.82
CA LEU A 14 -11.95 -9.20 34.38
C LEU A 14 -10.56 -9.67 33.92
N ALA A 15 -9.94 -10.61 34.65
CA ALA A 15 -8.65 -11.18 34.26
C ALA A 15 -8.72 -11.89 32.90
N ILE A 16 -9.80 -12.65 32.64
CA ILE A 16 -10.00 -13.34 31.36
C ILE A 16 -10.17 -12.32 30.22
N ILE A 17 -10.97 -11.27 30.42
CA ILE A 17 -11.15 -10.22 29.40
C ILE A 17 -9.82 -9.53 29.06
N ILE A 18 -9.00 -9.23 30.06
CA ILE A 18 -7.68 -8.62 29.85
C ILE A 18 -6.76 -9.55 29.07
N VAL A 19 -6.75 -10.86 29.39
CA VAL A 19 -5.93 -11.85 28.68
C VAL A 19 -6.41 -12.02 27.23
N VAL A 20 -7.72 -12.11 27.00
CA VAL A 20 -8.29 -12.18 25.64
C VAL A 20 -7.98 -10.91 24.86
N ALA A 21 -8.13 -9.73 25.46
CA ALA A 21 -7.77 -8.46 24.84
C ALA A 21 -6.27 -8.38 24.54
N ALA A 22 -5.39 -8.84 25.44
CA ALA A 22 -3.94 -8.87 25.22
C ALA A 22 -3.54 -9.85 24.12
N ILE A 23 -4.17 -11.02 24.05
CA ILE A 23 -3.97 -11.98 22.94
C ILE A 23 -4.47 -11.36 21.64
N PHE A 24 -5.61 -10.68 21.65
CA PHE A 24 -6.13 -9.97 20.47
C PHE A 24 -5.24 -8.80 20.08
N PHE A 25 -4.58 -8.14 21.03
CA PHE A 25 -3.63 -7.05 20.79
C PHE A 25 -2.27 -7.57 20.26
N LEU A 26 -1.82 -8.71 20.76
CA LEU A 26 -0.62 -9.40 20.28
C LEU A 26 -0.85 -10.06 18.90
N SER A 27 -2.07 -10.54 18.64
CA SER A 27 -2.45 -11.23 17.40
C SER A 27 -3.06 -10.28 16.36
N GLY A 28 -3.44 -9.06 16.77
CA GLY A 28 -4.22 -8.12 15.98
C GLY A 28 -3.61 -6.72 16.02
N ARG A 29 -2.75 -6.46 15.04
CA ARG A 29 -2.64 -5.19 14.30
C ARG A 29 -3.43 -4.02 14.92
N LEU A 30 -2.80 -3.21 15.77
CA LEU A 30 -3.26 -1.85 16.08
C LEU A 30 -2.07 -1.02 16.57
N GLY A 31 -1.17 -0.71 15.64
CA GLY A 31 -0.41 0.54 15.72
C GLY A 31 -1.35 1.73 15.47
N PRO A 32 -1.13 2.88 16.12
CA PRO A 32 -1.94 4.06 15.91
C PRO A 32 -1.70 4.61 14.50
N GLY A 33 -2.77 4.74 13.73
CA GLY A 33 -2.94 5.85 12.78
C GLY A 33 -1.87 6.02 11.70
N VAL A 34 -1.76 5.05 10.81
CA VAL A 34 -1.68 5.26 9.35
C VAL A 34 -1.93 3.88 8.75
N THR A 35 -3.07 3.66 8.11
CA THR A 35 -3.28 2.45 7.30
C THR A 35 -2.39 2.59 6.05
N GLN A 36 -1.07 2.49 6.22
CA GLN A 36 -0.17 2.25 5.10
C GLN A 36 -0.49 0.85 4.62
N MET A 37 -1.18 0.76 3.47
CA MET A 37 -1.30 -0.48 2.74
C MET A 37 0.12 -1.03 2.56
N SER A 38 0.41 -2.20 3.15
CA SER A 38 1.75 -2.75 3.11
C SER A 38 2.19 -2.93 1.65
N LYS A 39 3.48 -2.77 1.37
CA LYS A 39 4.02 -2.89 0.00
C LYS A 39 3.63 -4.23 -0.63
N GLU A 40 3.51 -5.29 0.16
CA GLU A 40 2.97 -6.59 -0.29
C GLU A 40 1.48 -6.58 -0.66
N GLU A 41 0.60 -5.96 0.15
CA GLU A 41 -0.83 -5.82 -0.18
C GLU A 41 -1.02 -4.99 -1.45
N CYS A 42 -0.20 -3.95 -1.61
CA CYS A 42 -0.19 -3.14 -2.80
C CYS A 42 0.24 -3.92 -4.05
N LYS A 43 1.34 -4.67 -3.94
CA LYS A 43 1.84 -5.53 -5.02
C LYS A 43 0.78 -6.55 -5.44
N GLN A 44 0.09 -7.18 -4.49
CA GLN A 44 -1.00 -8.11 -4.80
C GLN A 44 -2.16 -7.43 -5.53
N LYS A 45 -2.61 -6.25 -5.07
CA LYS A 45 -3.66 -5.49 -5.75
C LYS A 45 -3.25 -5.14 -7.19
N MET A 46 -2.02 -4.67 -7.37
CA MET A 46 -1.49 -4.29 -8.67
C MET A 46 -1.36 -5.50 -9.61
N GLN A 47 -0.88 -6.64 -9.10
CA GLN A 47 -0.84 -7.90 -9.86
C GLN A 47 -2.23 -8.40 -10.26
N SER A 48 -3.22 -8.28 -9.38
CA SER A 48 -4.60 -8.64 -9.67
C SER A 48 -5.20 -7.76 -10.78
N ALA A 49 -5.01 -6.44 -10.68
CA ALA A 49 -5.42 -5.50 -11.72
C ALA A 49 -4.73 -5.80 -13.06
N CYS A 50 -3.45 -6.11 -13.04
CA CYS A 50 -2.69 -6.50 -14.24
C CYS A 50 -3.20 -7.77 -14.90
N SER A 51 -3.51 -8.81 -14.13
CA SER A 51 -4.12 -10.04 -14.64
C SER A 51 -5.50 -9.78 -15.28
N SER A 52 -6.30 -8.94 -14.62
CA SER A 52 -7.63 -8.54 -15.10
C SER A 52 -7.54 -7.70 -16.38
N PHE A 53 -6.62 -6.74 -16.43
CA PHE A 53 -6.31 -5.95 -17.62
C PHE A 53 -5.84 -6.83 -18.78
N ARG A 54 -4.97 -7.81 -18.53
CA ARG A 54 -4.49 -8.73 -19.57
C ARG A 54 -5.59 -9.60 -20.18
N SER A 55 -6.62 -9.90 -19.40
CA SER A 55 -7.77 -10.70 -19.86
C SER A 55 -8.86 -9.85 -20.53
N THR A 56 -9.06 -8.61 -20.08
CA THR A 56 -10.20 -7.76 -20.51
C THR A 56 -9.80 -6.58 -21.38
N GLY A 57 -8.53 -6.19 -21.39
CA GLY A 57 -8.02 -4.96 -22.00
C GLY A 57 -8.46 -3.67 -21.30
N ASN A 58 -9.14 -3.76 -20.15
CA ASN A 58 -9.75 -2.62 -19.49
C ASN A 58 -8.80 -1.98 -18.47
N SER A 59 -8.29 -0.78 -18.75
CA SER A 59 -7.41 -0.04 -17.84
C SER A 59 -8.16 0.60 -16.66
N ALA A 60 -9.49 0.61 -16.67
CA ALA A 60 -10.27 1.12 -15.54
C ALA A 60 -10.10 0.30 -14.25
N VAL A 61 -9.57 -0.92 -14.35
CA VAL A 61 -9.24 -1.77 -13.18
C VAL A 61 -8.18 -1.13 -12.27
N PHE A 62 -7.40 -0.18 -12.77
CA PHE A 62 -6.40 0.56 -12.00
C PHE A 62 -6.99 1.75 -11.23
N ASN A 63 -8.19 2.23 -11.58
CA ASN A 63 -8.85 3.33 -10.84
C ASN A 63 -9.18 2.96 -9.39
N ASP A 64 -9.32 1.67 -9.09
CA ASP A 64 -9.62 1.17 -7.73
C ASP A 64 -8.36 1.12 -6.83
N ILE A 65 -7.18 1.36 -7.40
CA ILE A 65 -5.92 1.30 -6.68
C ILE A 65 -5.51 2.71 -6.27
N PRO A 66 -5.17 2.97 -4.99
CA PRO A 66 -4.72 4.29 -4.59
C PRO A 66 -3.36 4.62 -5.20
N GLN A 67 -3.14 5.89 -5.58
CA GLN A 67 -1.88 6.31 -6.19
C GLN A 67 -0.67 6.09 -5.26
N THR A 68 -0.85 6.24 -3.95
CA THR A 68 0.15 5.95 -2.91
C THR A 68 0.70 4.53 -2.98
N CYS A 69 -0.08 3.62 -3.55
CA CYS A 69 0.29 2.24 -3.80
C CYS A 69 1.32 2.15 -4.95
N ALA A 70 1.05 2.85 -6.05
CA ALA A 70 1.98 2.95 -7.17
C ALA A 70 3.26 3.71 -6.78
N ASP A 71 3.16 4.75 -5.94
CA ASP A 71 4.32 5.45 -5.38
C ASP A 71 5.18 4.52 -4.52
N SER A 72 4.56 3.68 -3.67
CA SER A 72 5.27 2.70 -2.84
C SER A 72 5.98 1.61 -3.65
N LEU A 73 5.50 1.36 -4.87
CA LEU A 73 6.09 0.43 -5.83
C LEU A 73 7.05 1.11 -6.82
N GLY A 74 7.14 2.45 -6.82
CA GLY A 74 7.99 3.20 -7.77
C GLY A 74 7.49 3.17 -9.21
N VAL A 75 6.18 3.07 -9.42
CA VAL A 75 5.55 2.95 -10.74
C VAL A 75 4.42 3.96 -10.95
N SER A 76 4.44 5.08 -10.22
CA SER A 76 3.37 6.09 -10.22
C SER A 76 3.19 6.79 -11.58
N SER A 77 4.28 6.98 -12.34
CA SER A 77 4.24 7.50 -13.70
C SER A 77 3.45 6.59 -14.65
N LEU A 78 3.81 5.30 -14.68
CA LEU A 78 3.14 4.25 -15.45
C LEU A 78 1.68 4.04 -15.01
N PHE A 79 1.42 4.11 -13.69
CA PHE A 79 0.09 4.01 -13.12
C PHE A 79 -0.83 5.16 -13.56
N THR A 80 -0.34 6.40 -13.51
CA THR A 80 -1.11 7.59 -13.93
C THR A 80 -1.46 7.52 -15.41
N ALA A 81 -0.51 7.09 -16.25
CA ALA A 81 -0.75 6.89 -17.68
C ALA A 81 -1.81 5.81 -17.94
N CYS A 82 -1.80 4.77 -17.12
CA CYS A 82 -2.74 3.67 -17.21
C CYS A 82 -4.17 4.08 -16.80
N VAL A 83 -4.30 4.82 -15.70
CA VAL A 83 -5.56 5.46 -15.26
C VAL A 83 -6.09 6.44 -16.30
N SER A 84 -5.19 7.14 -17.02
CA SER A 84 -5.54 8.07 -18.11
C SER A 84 -6.01 7.36 -19.40
N GLY A 85 -6.05 6.02 -19.42
CA GLY A 85 -6.54 5.25 -20.57
C GLY A 85 -5.46 4.82 -21.56
N THR A 86 -4.18 4.91 -21.20
CA THR A 86 -3.07 4.53 -22.09
C THR A 86 -2.75 3.04 -21.94
N THR A 87 -3.44 2.20 -22.73
CA THR A 87 -3.37 0.73 -22.71
C THR A 87 -1.95 0.18 -22.85
N ASP A 88 -1.11 0.77 -23.71
CA ASP A 88 0.29 0.33 -23.87
C ASP A 88 1.15 0.58 -22.62
N GLN A 89 0.92 1.70 -21.92
CA GLN A 89 1.60 2.02 -20.67
C GLN A 89 1.14 1.12 -19.51
N CYS A 90 -0.14 0.73 -19.49
CA CYS A 90 -0.66 -0.28 -18.56
C CYS A 90 0.06 -1.62 -18.71
N LYS A 91 0.35 -2.03 -19.95
CA LYS A 91 1.04 -3.28 -20.21
C LYS A 91 2.47 -3.23 -19.68
N ASN A 92 3.16 -2.11 -19.89
CA ASN A 92 4.51 -1.86 -19.38
C ASN A 92 4.55 -1.84 -17.84
N LEU A 93 3.57 -1.16 -17.20
CA LEU A 93 3.36 -1.18 -15.75
C LEU A 93 3.30 -2.61 -15.19
N CYS A 94 2.50 -3.46 -15.83
CA CYS A 94 2.29 -4.83 -15.39
C CYS A 94 3.56 -5.67 -15.49
N GLU A 95 4.34 -5.47 -16.56
CA GLU A 95 5.64 -6.11 -16.72
C GLU A 95 6.60 -5.68 -15.60
N SER A 96 6.67 -4.38 -15.28
CA SER A 96 7.51 -3.88 -14.17
C SER A 96 7.13 -4.48 -12.82
N VAL A 97 5.83 -4.65 -12.56
CA VAL A 97 5.29 -5.23 -11.31
C VAL A 97 5.53 -6.75 -11.23
N GLU A 98 5.44 -7.48 -12.35
CA GLU A 98 5.66 -8.94 -12.42
C GLU A 98 7.14 -9.32 -12.26
N VAL A 99 8.03 -8.60 -12.96
CA VAL A 99 9.48 -8.91 -12.95
C VAL A 99 10.13 -8.46 -11.63
N GLY A 100 9.41 -7.72 -10.78
CA GLY A 100 9.93 -7.23 -9.50
C GLY A 100 11.06 -6.21 -9.66
N VAL A 101 11.21 -5.65 -10.88
CA VAL A 101 12.12 -4.53 -11.18
C VAL A 101 11.45 -3.26 -10.70
N ILE A 102 11.33 -3.18 -9.38
CA ILE A 102 11.15 -1.94 -8.65
C ILE A 102 12.51 -1.24 -8.60
N THR A 103 13.00 -0.76 -9.74
CA THR A 103 13.98 0.33 -9.68
C THR A 103 13.21 1.51 -9.12
N PRO A 104 13.52 2.01 -7.91
CA PRO A 104 12.95 3.28 -7.49
C PRO A 104 13.24 4.25 -8.62
N GLU A 105 12.17 4.77 -9.24
CA GLU A 105 12.25 5.96 -10.06
C GLU A 105 13.04 6.95 -9.19
N GLU A 106 14.25 7.27 -9.62
CA GLU A 106 15.10 8.22 -8.94
C GLU A 106 14.26 9.43 -8.59
N ALA A 107 14.39 9.88 -7.36
CA ALA A 107 13.77 11.08 -6.84
C ALA A 107 13.94 12.24 -7.83
N GLY A 108 12.96 12.41 -8.70
CA GLY A 108 12.76 13.59 -9.51
C GLY A 108 12.22 14.69 -8.61
N SER A 109 13.07 15.20 -7.71
CA SER A 109 12.86 16.52 -7.13
C SER A 109 14.21 17.19 -6.88
N SER A 110 14.48 18.13 -7.77
CA SER A 110 15.26 19.35 -7.55
C SER A 110 16.78 19.24 -7.60
N GLU A 111 17.33 19.09 -8.81
CA GLU A 111 18.42 19.99 -9.18
C GLU A 111 17.86 21.05 -10.12
N VAL A 112 17.57 22.20 -9.53
CA VAL A 112 17.31 23.45 -10.24
C VAL A 112 18.54 23.69 -11.11
N SER A 113 18.38 23.60 -12.43
CA SER A 113 19.34 24.18 -13.37
C SER A 113 18.88 25.62 -13.62
N PRO A 114 19.38 26.65 -12.89
CA PRO A 114 19.19 28.00 -13.34
C PRO A 114 20.00 28.19 -14.61
N SER A 115 19.27 28.44 -15.71
CA SER A 115 19.78 29.19 -16.84
C SER A 115 20.42 30.48 -16.33
N GLN A 116 21.75 30.56 -16.32
CA GLN A 116 22.47 31.83 -16.42
C GLN A 116 23.14 31.83 -17.79
N GLN A 117 22.47 32.49 -18.75
CA GLN A 117 22.83 33.84 -19.19
C GLN A 117 24.20 33.85 -19.86
N GLY A 118 24.17 34.05 -21.17
CA GLY A 118 25.36 34.30 -21.94
C GLY A 118 26.05 35.62 -21.61
N VAL A 119 26.98 35.94 -22.51
CA VAL A 119 27.76 37.16 -22.70
C VAL A 119 29.23 37.03 -22.27
N GLN A 120 30.09 37.19 -23.30
CA GLN A 120 31.56 37.37 -23.32
C GLN A 120 32.04 38.45 -22.33
N PRO A 121 33.36 38.50 -22.03
CA PRO A 121 34.29 39.21 -22.92
C PRO A 121 35.43 38.34 -23.49
#